data_AF-A0A7V9KKJ8-F1
#
_entry.id   AF-A0A7V9KKJ8-F1
#
_cell.length_a   1.000
_cell.length_b   1.000
_cell.length_c   1.000
_cell.angle_alpha   90.00
_cell.angle_beta   90.00
_cell.angle_gamma   90.00
#
_symmetry.space_group_name_H-M   'P 1'
#
loop_
_entity.id
_entity.type
_entity.pdbx_description
1 polymer ?
#
loop_
_entity_poly.entity_id
_entity_poly.type
_entity_poly.pdbx_seq_one_letter_code
_entity_poly.pdbx_strand_id
1 'polypeptide(L)' 'MPQNFLACDRDQSLLLAPDLRDWLDEGHLAWFIIDVVAQIDTSAFHARHPNDGPGRPAYDPDMMLALLFYAYAMGLRS' A
#
# COMPACT_ATOMS: atom_id res chain seq x y z
N MET A 1 9.83 5.74 -16.51
CA MET A 1 10.12 6.78 -15.50
C MET A 1 9.51 6.32 -14.20
N PRO A 2 10.23 6.34 -13.06
CA PRO A 2 9.59 6.06 -11.78
C PRO A 2 8.47 7.10 -11.56
N GLN A 3 7.25 6.63 -11.34
CA GLN A 3 6.14 7.52 -11.03
C GLN A 3 6.32 7.98 -9.57
N ASN A 4 6.19 9.29 -9.32
CA ASN A 4 6.55 9.93 -8.04
C ASN A 4 5.55 9.63 -6.89
N PHE A 5 5.07 8.40 -6.75
CA PHE A 5 4.15 8.05 -5.65
C PHE A 5 4.84 8.14 -4.29
N LEU A 6 4.03 8.45 -3.27
CA LEU A 6 4.37 8.16 -1.90
C LEU A 6 4.33 6.64 -1.73
N ALA A 7 5.50 6.02 -1.82
CA ALA A 7 5.67 4.60 -1.58
C ALA A 7 5.41 4.27 -0.10
N CYS A 8 4.88 3.08 0.15
CA CYS A 8 4.77 2.51 1.49
C CYS A 8 5.86 1.45 1.63
N ASP A 9 7.04 1.91 2.06
CA ASP A 9 8.15 1.02 2.39
C ASP A 9 7.88 0.39 3.77
N ARG A 10 7.54 -0.89 3.77
CA ARG A 10 7.23 -1.67 4.97
C ARG A 10 8.47 -2.27 5.62
N ASP A 11 9.59 -2.29 4.91
CA ASP A 11 10.89 -2.70 5.42
C ASP A 11 11.70 -1.48 5.93
N GLN A 12 11.07 -0.29 5.95
CA GLN A 12 11.69 0.93 6.42
C GLN A 12 12.11 0.81 7.88
N SER A 13 13.42 0.91 8.11
CA SER A 13 13.98 0.96 9.47
C SER A 13 13.61 2.29 10.16
N LEU A 14 13.03 2.21 11.35
CA LEU A 14 12.73 3.38 12.18
C LEU A 14 13.92 3.73 13.08
N LEU A 15 14.09 5.03 13.38
CA LEU A 15 15.23 5.53 14.16
C LEU A 15 15.22 4.98 15.60
N LEU A 16 14.03 4.70 16.17
CA LEU A 16 13.78 4.04 17.45
C LEU A 16 12.43 3.29 17.43
N ALA A 17 12.34 2.20 18.21
CA ALA A 17 11.26 1.17 18.32
C ALA A 17 11.36 0.02 17.28
N PRO A 18 10.76 -1.16 17.55
CA PRO A 18 10.96 -2.38 16.76
C PRO A 18 10.44 -2.20 15.32
N ASP A 19 10.89 -3.10 14.45
CA ASP A 19 10.57 -3.14 13.02
C ASP A 19 9.06 -2.89 12.79
N LEU A 20 8.69 -2.16 11.74
CA LEU A 20 7.27 -1.96 11.38
C LEU A 20 6.51 -3.29 11.26
N ARG A 21 7.21 -4.37 10.90
CA ARG A 21 6.66 -5.72 10.79
C ARG A 21 6.31 -6.33 12.14
N ASP A 22 6.97 -5.91 13.21
CA ASP A 22 6.69 -6.38 14.57
C ASP A 22 5.42 -5.75 15.16
N TRP A 23 4.78 -4.82 14.45
CA TRP A 23 3.56 -4.14 14.92
C TRP A 23 2.30 -5.01 14.77
N LEU A 24 2.37 -6.02 13.91
CA LEU A 24 1.26 -6.94 13.65
C LEU A 24 1.77 -8.38 13.82
N ASP A 25 0.91 -9.26 14.32
CA ASP A 25 1.23 -10.68 14.38
C ASP A 25 1.55 -11.23 12.98
N GLU A 26 2.44 -12.23 12.89
CA GLU A 26 2.81 -12.87 11.62
C GLU A 26 1.60 -13.39 10.84
N GLY A 27 0.54 -13.84 11.54
CA GLY A 27 -0.70 -14.34 10.96
C GLY A 27 -1.77 -13.26 10.69
N HIS A 28 -1.45 -11.98 10.85
CA HIS A 28 -2.43 -10.90 10.69
C HIS A 28 -2.92 -10.79 9.23
N LEU A 29 -4.22 -10.61 9.04
CA LEU A 29 -4.89 -10.56 7.73
C LEU A 29 -4.27 -9.54 6.76
N ALA A 30 -3.74 -8.44 7.28
CA ALA A 30 -3.10 -7.41 6.46
C ALA A 30 -1.95 -7.97 5.60
N TRP A 31 -1.15 -8.90 6.13
CA TRP A 31 -0.05 -9.51 5.39
C TRP A 31 -0.55 -10.34 4.22
N PHE A 32 -1.57 -11.16 4.45
CA PHE A 32 -2.23 -11.92 3.38
C PHE A 32 -2.79 -11.01 2.27
N ILE A 33 -3.41 -9.89 2.64
CA ILE A 33 -3.97 -8.94 1.65
C ILE A 33 -2.86 -8.26 0.86
N ILE A 34 -1.73 -7.90 1.49
CA ILE A 34 -0.56 -7.33 0.80
C ILE A 34 -0.02 -8.34 -0.22
N ASP A 35 0.14 -9.61 0.17
CA ASP A 35 0.60 -10.68 -0.73
C ASP A 35 -0.36 -10.89 -1.91
N VAL A 36 -1.67 -10.85 -1.66
CA VAL A 36 -2.69 -10.96 -2.71
C VAL A 36 -2.59 -9.79 -3.69
N VAL A 37 -2.47 -8.55 -3.20
CA VAL A 37 -2.36 -7.37 -4.07
C VAL A 37 -1.08 -7.41 -4.91
N ALA A 38 0.03 -7.93 -4.38
CA ALA A 38 1.27 -8.10 -5.13
C ALA A 38 1.15 -9.06 -6.34
N GLN A 39 0.09 -9.88 -6.40
CA GLN A 39 -0.20 -10.78 -7.52
C GLN A 39 -1.21 -10.20 -8.53
N ILE A 40 -1.78 -9.03 -8.27
CA ILE A 40 -2.77 -8.38 -9.13
C ILE A 40 -2.05 -7.41 -10.07
N ASP A 41 -2.40 -7.47 -11.37
CA ASP A 41 -1.92 -6.46 -12.32
C ASP A 41 -2.63 -5.12 -12.07
N THR A 42 -1.92 -4.19 -11.44
CA THR A 42 -2.37 -2.82 -11.14
C THR A 42 -1.87 -1.79 -12.15
N SER A 43 -1.23 -2.21 -13.24
CA SER A 43 -0.62 -1.31 -14.25
C SER A 43 -1.58 -0.27 -14.81
N ALA A 44 -2.86 -0.62 -14.95
CA ALA A 44 -3.91 0.29 -15.41
C ALA A 44 -4.14 1.48 -14.46
N PHE A 45 -3.99 1.30 -13.15
CA PHE A 45 -4.13 2.38 -12.16
C PHE A 45 -2.98 3.38 -12.28
N HIS A 46 -1.75 2.86 -12.38
CA HIS A 46 -0.55 3.66 -12.60
C HIS A 46 -0.60 4.42 -13.94
N ALA A 47 -1.08 3.79 -15.02
CA ALA A 47 -1.19 4.43 -16.33
C ALA A 47 -2.23 5.55 -16.36
N ARG A 48 -3.35 5.39 -15.62
CA ARG A 48 -4.43 6.37 -15.59
C ARG A 48 -4.10 7.61 -14.76
N HIS A 49 -3.23 7.50 -13.76
CA HIS A 49 -2.86 8.61 -12.90
C HIS A 49 -1.36 8.92 -12.98
N PRO A 50 -0.92 9.62 -14.05
CA PRO A 50 0.44 10.15 -14.09
C PRO A 50 0.61 11.14 -12.93
N ASN A 51 1.51 10.77 -12.02
CA ASN A 51 1.77 11.49 -10.77
C ASN A 51 2.87 12.55 -10.95
N ASP A 52 2.77 13.32 -12.04
CA ASP A 52 3.71 14.37 -12.48
C ASP A 52 3.06 15.77 -12.48
N GLY A 53 1.84 15.88 -11.93
CA GLY A 53 1.10 17.13 -11.81
C GLY A 53 1.49 17.99 -10.58
N PRO A 54 1.09 19.27 -10.56
CA PRO A 54 1.29 20.15 -9.42
C PRO A 54 0.46 19.68 -8.21
N GLY A 55 1.08 19.56 -7.04
CA GLY A 55 0.39 19.18 -5.81
C GLY A 55 1.19 18.22 -4.95
N ARG A 56 0.55 17.68 -3.92
CA ARG A 56 1.14 16.60 -3.12
C ARG A 56 1.19 15.33 -3.97
N PRO A 57 2.28 14.55 -3.94
CA PRO A 57 2.33 13.31 -4.68
C PRO A 57 1.24 12.35 -4.20
N ALA A 58 0.63 11.63 -5.13
CA ALA A 58 -0.38 10.63 -4.83
C ALA A 58 0.23 9.45 -4.05
N TYR A 59 -0.61 8.74 -3.29
CA TYR A 59 -0.22 7.44 -2.71
C TYR A 59 -0.10 6.37 -3.79
N ASP A 60 0.74 5.38 -3.54
CA ASP A 60 0.87 4.22 -4.42
C ASP A 60 -0.48 3.48 -4.60
N PRO A 61 -0.92 3.24 -5.86
CA PRO A 61 -2.13 2.48 -6.16
C PRO A 61 -2.22 1.11 -5.46
N ASP A 62 -1.11 0.38 -5.33
CA ASP A 62 -1.08 -0.94 -4.69
C ASP A 62 -1.39 -0.80 -3.20
N MET A 63 -0.83 0.24 -2.57
CA MET A 63 -1.12 0.54 -1.16
C MET A 63 -2.59 0.91 -0.94
N MET A 64 -3.15 1.73 -1.83
CA MET A 64 -4.57 2.10 -1.78
C MET A 64 -5.49 0.89 -1.99
N LEU A 65 -5.13 -0.02 -2.90
CA LEU A 65 -5.91 -1.24 -3.14
C LEU A 65 -5.87 -2.18 -1.94
N ALA A 66 -4.70 -2.37 -1.33
CA ALA A 66 -4.55 -3.17 -0.11
C ALA A 66 -5.38 -2.60 1.05
N LEU A 67 -5.38 -1.27 1.22
CA LEU A 67 -6.21 -0.60 2.23
C LEU A 67 -7.71 -0.83 1.99
N LEU A 68 -8.15 -0.70 0.73
CA LEU A 68 -9.55 -0.91 0.35
C LEU A 68 -10.00 -2.35 0.63
N PHE A 69 -9.19 -3.33 0.23
CA PHE A 69 -9.48 -4.75 0.45
C PHE A 69 -9.50 -5.08 1.94
N TYR A 70 -8.56 -4.55 2.71
CA TYR A 70 -8.54 -4.73 4.17
C TYR A 70 -9.81 -4.17 4.82
N ALA A 71 -10.20 -2.94 4.48
CA ALA A 71 -11.43 -2.34 5.00
C ALA A 71 -12.65 -3.21 4.68
N TYR A 72 -12.78 -3.67 3.43
CA TYR A 72 -13.90 -4.50 3.02
C TYR A 72 -13.92 -5.86 3.73
N ALA A 73 -12.76 -6.50 3.90
CA ALA A 73 -12.64 -7.75 4.66
C ALA A 73 -13.02 -7.58 6.14
N MET A 74 -12.80 -6.38 6.69
CA MET A 74 -13.23 -6.00 8.05
C MET A 74 -14.69 -5.55 8.13
N GLY A 75 -15.45 -5.63 7.03
CA GLY A 75 -16.86 -5.18 6.97
C GLY A 75 -17.03 -3.65 6.97
N LEU A 76 -15.93 -2.90 6.84
CA LEU A 76 -15.96 -1.44 6.73
C LEU A 76 -16.18 -1.05 5.27
N ARG A 77 -17.37 -0.51 5.00
CA ARG A 77 -17.74 0.08 3.72
C ARG A 77 -18.25 1.49 3.95
N SER A 78 -18.12 2.33 2.91
CA SER A 78 -18.78 3.64 2.84
C SER A 78 -20.30 3.52 2.86
#